data_AF-K9W737-F1
#
_entry.id   AF-K9W737-F1
#
_cell.length_a   1.000
_cell.length_b   1.000
_cell.length_c   1.000
_cell.angle_alpha   90.00
_cell.angle_beta   90.00
_cell.angle_gamma   90.00
#
_symmetry.space_group_name_H-M   'P 1'
#
loop_
_entity.id
_entity.type
_entity.pdbx_description
1 polymer ?
#
loop_
_entity_poly.entity_id
_entity_poly.type
_entity_poly.pdbx_seq_one_letter_code
_entity_poly.pdbx_strand_id
1 'polypeptide(L)'
;MSNATYLQRQIPTGQKIISVKSLYLLLTIVGAIAPWSVLLTFFLQNGLAINLFFQNAFANHVASAVAIDLLICADVFFCFSFIELKRLGLSRRWLSLYVVVTFGIGLSCALPLFLYWRERTLETMTFKE
;
A
#
# COMPACT_ATOMS: atom_id res chain seq x y z
N MET A 1 41.97 37.55 -13.22
CA MET A 1 41.67 36.36 -14.06
C MET A 1 41.66 35.15 -13.14
N SER A 2 40.74 34.20 -13.14
CA SER A 2 39.41 33.95 -13.69
C SER A 2 39.07 32.52 -13.19
N ASN A 3 37.80 32.15 -13.06
CA ASN A 3 37.30 30.76 -13.00
C ASN A 3 36.88 30.16 -11.64
N ALA A 4 36.43 30.94 -10.66
CA ALA A 4 35.60 30.40 -9.56
C ALA A 4 34.09 30.37 -9.90
N THR A 5 33.72 30.72 -11.14
CA THR A 5 32.35 31.02 -11.58
C THR A 5 31.55 29.79 -12.07
N TYR A 6 32.11 28.58 -12.05
CA TYR A 6 31.52 27.45 -12.81
C TYR A 6 30.84 26.32 -12.00
N LEU A 7 30.69 26.42 -10.67
CA LEU A 7 30.02 25.36 -9.88
C LEU A 7 28.83 25.85 -9.04
N GLN A 8 28.20 26.96 -9.41
CA GLN A 8 26.79 27.19 -9.05
C GLN A 8 25.90 26.43 -10.03
N ARG A 9 25.80 25.10 -9.84
CA ARG A 9 24.70 24.33 -10.43
C ARG A 9 23.42 24.74 -9.69
N GLN A 10 22.78 25.80 -10.17
CA GLN A 10 21.41 26.12 -9.83
C GLN A 10 20.55 24.94 -10.29
N ILE A 11 20.15 24.07 -9.36
CA ILE A 11 19.12 23.07 -9.63
C ILE A 11 17.82 23.88 -9.78
N PRO A 12 17.16 23.84 -10.95
CA PRO A 12 15.94 24.60 -11.17
C PRO A 12 14.87 24.22 -10.14
N THR A 13 14.55 25.18 -9.28
CA THR A 13 13.47 25.20 -8.30
C THR A 13 12.14 25.21 -9.06
N GLY A 14 11.59 24.02 -9.36
CA GLY A 14 10.33 23.94 -10.11
C GLY A 14 9.72 22.54 -10.27
N GLN A 15 10.41 21.46 -9.88
CA GLN A 15 9.76 20.15 -9.76
C GLN A 15 9.27 19.95 -8.34
N LYS A 16 7.95 19.90 -8.17
CA LYS A 16 7.32 19.37 -6.96
C LYS A 16 7.64 17.87 -6.92
N ILE A 17 8.82 17.51 -6.42
CA ILE A 17 9.20 16.10 -6.22
C ILE A 17 8.14 15.49 -5.32
N ILE A 18 7.45 14.46 -5.80
CA ILE A 18 6.39 13.80 -5.05
C ILE A 18 7.01 13.28 -3.76
N SER A 19 6.55 13.77 -2.61
CA SER A 19 7.01 13.26 -1.31
C SER A 19 6.64 11.78 -1.22
N VAL A 20 7.47 10.97 -0.54
CA VAL A 20 7.23 9.54 -0.34
C VAL A 20 5.82 9.27 0.23
N LYS A 21 5.35 10.14 1.14
CA LYS A 21 3.98 10.15 1.66
C LYS A 21 2.92 10.36 0.59
N SER A 22 3.11 11.34 -0.30
CA SER A 22 2.18 11.62 -1.40
C SER A 22 2.11 10.46 -2.39
N LEU A 23 3.25 9.80 -2.66
CA LEU A 23 3.30 8.61 -3.49
C LEU A 23 2.50 7.45 -2.87
N TYR A 24 2.70 7.17 -1.58
CA TYR A 24 1.93 6.12 -0.90
C TYR A 24 0.44 6.41 -0.86
N LEU A 25 0.04 7.67 -0.69
CA LEU A 25 -1.37 8.05 -0.71
C LEU A 25 -1.98 7.82 -2.11
N LEU A 26 -1.27 8.19 -3.17
CA LEU A 26 -1.71 7.92 -4.55
C LEU A 26 -1.84 6.42 -4.81
N LEU A 27 -0.84 5.63 -4.40
CA LEU A 27 -0.86 4.17 -4.54
C LEU A 27 -2.00 3.53 -3.74
N THR A 28 -2.35 4.08 -2.57
CA THR A 28 -3.50 3.63 -1.77
C THR A 28 -4.81 3.83 -2.53
N ILE A 29 -4.99 5.00 -3.16
CA ILE A 29 -6.20 5.30 -3.94
C ILE A 29 -6.29 4.38 -5.16
N VAL A 30 -5.19 4.24 -5.91
CA VAL A 30 -5.15 3.36 -7.09
C VAL A 30 -5.40 1.90 -6.69
N GLY A 31 -4.76 1.45 -5.62
CA GLY A 31 -4.91 0.09 -5.08
C GLY A 31 -6.29 -0.20 -4.50
N ALA A 32 -7.09 0.82 -4.19
CA ALA A 32 -8.50 0.66 -3.85
C ALA A 32 -9.39 0.64 -5.10
N ILE A 33 -9.24 1.61 -6.01
CA ILE A 33 -10.14 1.76 -7.16
C ILE A 33 -10.00 0.59 -8.14
N ALA A 34 -8.77 0.18 -8.46
CA ALA A 34 -8.53 -0.83 -9.49
C ALA A 34 -9.19 -2.19 -9.14
N PRO A 35 -8.97 -2.79 -7.95
CA PRO A 35 -9.62 -4.05 -7.60
C PRO A 35 -11.14 -3.90 -7.48
N TRP A 36 -11.63 -2.81 -6.87
CA TRP A 36 -13.06 -2.60 -6.67
C TRP A 36 -13.83 -2.41 -7.97
N SER A 37 -13.23 -1.78 -9.00
CA SER A 37 -13.89 -1.63 -10.31
C SER A 37 -14.23 -2.98 -10.96
N VAL A 38 -13.33 -3.96 -10.84
CA VAL A 38 -13.52 -5.31 -11.36
C VAL A 38 -14.49 -6.09 -10.47
N LEU A 39 -14.33 -6.00 -9.14
CA LEU A 39 -15.21 -6.65 -8.17
C LEU A 39 -16.66 -6.18 -8.27
N LEU A 40 -16.90 -4.86 -8.42
CA LEU A 40 -18.22 -4.28 -8.58
C LEU A 40 -18.91 -4.82 -9.83
N THR A 41 -18.18 -4.88 -10.96
CA THR A 41 -18.74 -5.44 -12.19
C THR A 41 -19.16 -6.90 -12.00
N PHE A 42 -18.33 -7.69 -11.30
CA PHE A 42 -18.66 -9.07 -10.96
C PHE A 42 -19.91 -9.17 -10.07
N PHE A 43 -20.01 -8.37 -9.00
CA PHE A 43 -21.14 -8.38 -8.07
C PHE A 43 -22.44 -7.86 -8.71
N LEU A 44 -22.35 -6.90 -9.63
CA LEU A 44 -23.51 -6.41 -10.38
C LEU A 44 -24.07 -7.49 -11.33
N GLN A 45 -23.19 -8.33 -11.90
CA GLN A 45 -23.60 -9.40 -12.82
C GLN A 45 -24.07 -10.67 -12.09
N ASN A 46 -23.43 -11.03 -10.98
CA ASN A 46 -23.64 -12.33 -10.31
C ASN A 46 -24.32 -12.22 -8.93
N GLY A 47 -24.62 -11.01 -8.47
CA GLY A 47 -25.05 -10.75 -7.09
C GLY A 47 -23.93 -10.98 -6.07
N LEU A 48 -24.25 -10.97 -4.77
CA LEU A 48 -23.30 -11.30 -3.68
C LEU A 48 -22.99 -12.81 -3.59
N ALA A 49 -22.60 -13.42 -4.71
CA ALA A 49 -22.30 -14.84 -4.81
C ALA A 49 -20.82 -15.11 -4.47
N ILE A 50 -20.51 -15.08 -3.17
CA ILE A 50 -19.15 -15.33 -2.64
C ILE A 50 -18.61 -16.69 -3.10
N ASN A 51 -19.47 -17.72 -3.21
CA ASN A 51 -19.08 -19.03 -3.73
C ASN A 51 -18.58 -18.97 -5.19
N LEU A 52 -19.28 -18.22 -6.05
CA LEU A 52 -18.86 -18.03 -7.44
C LEU A 52 -17.56 -17.22 -7.55
N PHE A 53 -17.31 -16.29 -6.63
CA PHE A 53 -16.05 -15.55 -6.58
C PHE A 53 -14.87 -16.51 -6.39
N PHE A 54 -14.94 -17.40 -5.39
CA PHE A 54 -13.86 -18.36 -5.14
C PHE A 54 -13.71 -19.38 -6.28
N GLN A 55 -14.81 -19.84 -6.86
CA GLN A 55 -14.75 -20.73 -8.02
C GLN A 55 -14.02 -20.08 -9.20
N ASN A 56 -14.27 -18.80 -9.46
CA ASN A 56 -13.58 -18.06 -10.52
C ASN A 56 -12.12 -17.73 -10.18
N ALA A 57 -11.84 -17.39 -8.92
CA ALA A 57 -10.48 -17.12 -8.45
C ALA A 57 -9.55 -18.34 -8.58
N PHE A 58 -10.11 -19.55 -8.48
CA PHE A 58 -9.39 -20.83 -8.61
C PHE A 58 -9.81 -21.62 -9.86
N ALA A 59 -10.40 -20.97 -10.88
CA ALA A 59 -10.95 -21.66 -12.05
C ALA A 59 -9.88 -22.34 -12.93
N ASN A 60 -8.64 -21.83 -12.90
CA ASN A 60 -7.53 -22.36 -13.68
C ASN A 60 -6.19 -22.18 -12.95
N HIS A 61 -5.14 -22.81 -13.47
CA HIS A 61 -3.81 -22.79 -12.86
C HIS A 61 -3.21 -21.38 -12.73
N VAL A 62 -3.42 -20.50 -13.72
CA VAL A 62 -2.87 -19.14 -13.71
C VAL A 62 -3.58 -18.29 -12.66
N ALA A 63 -4.91 -18.31 -12.64
CA ALA A 63 -5.71 -17.59 -11.64
C ALA A 63 -5.39 -18.07 -10.23
N SER A 64 -5.27 -19.40 -10.04
CA SER A 64 -4.87 -20.00 -8.77
C SER A 64 -3.48 -19.56 -8.32
N ALA A 65 -2.51 -19.51 -9.23
CA ALA A 65 -1.16 -19.05 -8.92
C ALA A 65 -1.15 -17.58 -8.46
N VAL A 66 -1.90 -16.70 -9.13
CA VAL A 66 -2.04 -15.29 -8.73
C VAL A 66 -2.75 -15.15 -7.39
N ALA A 67 -3.80 -15.95 -7.14
CA ALA A 67 -4.51 -15.94 -5.86
C ALA A 67 -3.60 -16.40 -4.71
N ILE A 68 -2.82 -17.46 -4.91
CA ILE A 68 -1.86 -17.96 -3.93
C ILE A 68 -0.75 -16.94 -3.67
N ASP A 69 -0.19 -16.33 -4.72
CA ASP A 69 0.83 -15.28 -4.59
C ASP A 69 0.31 -14.10 -3.74
N LEU A 70 -0.94 -13.68 -3.97
CA LEU A 70 -1.59 -12.63 -3.19
C LEU A 70 -1.79 -13.02 -1.71
N LEU A 71 -2.14 -14.28 -1.43
CA LEU A 71 -2.27 -14.79 -0.06
C LEU A 71 -0.91 -14.79 0.66
N ILE A 72 0.15 -15.27 0.00
CA ILE A 72 1.51 -15.25 0.56
C ILE A 72 1.96 -13.81 0.82
N CYS A 73 1.70 -12.89 -0.10
CA CYS A 73 2.00 -11.47 0.09
C CYS A 73 1.23 -10.88 1.29
N ALA A 74 -0.02 -11.28 1.51
CA ALA A 74 -0.80 -10.84 2.66
C ALA A 74 -0.23 -11.35 3.98
N ASP A 75 0.20 -12.62 4.04
CA ASP A 75 0.83 -13.21 5.22
C ASP A 75 2.17 -12.52 5.56
N VAL A 76 3.00 -12.28 4.54
CA VAL A 76 4.25 -11.53 4.68
C VAL A 76 3.97 -10.10 5.17
N PHE A 77 2.95 -9.44 4.62
CA PHE A 77 2.53 -8.11 5.06
C PHE A 77 2.10 -8.09 6.53
N PHE A 78 1.31 -9.07 6.99
CA PHE A 78 0.92 -9.13 8.40
C PHE A 78 2.10 -9.33 9.33
N CYS A 79 3.05 -10.19 8.96
CA CYS A 79 4.29 -10.38 9.72
C CYS A 79 5.11 -9.08 9.78
N PHE A 80 5.30 -8.44 8.62
CA PHE A 80 6.02 -7.16 8.51
C PHE A 80 5.36 -6.06 9.35
N SER A 81 4.05 -5.86 9.20
CA SER A 81 3.31 -4.85 9.97
C SER A 81 3.35 -5.12 11.46
N PHE A 82 3.28 -6.37 11.91
CA PHE A 82 3.39 -6.71 13.32
C PHE A 82 4.76 -6.35 13.91
N ILE A 83 5.84 -6.69 13.21
CA ILE A 83 7.22 -6.39 13.64
C ILE A 83 7.44 -4.88 13.69
N GLU A 84 7.02 -4.16 12.65
CA GLU A 84 7.25 -2.72 12.53
C GLU A 84 6.40 -1.90 13.52
N LEU A 85 5.14 -2.29 13.78
CA LEU A 85 4.33 -1.65 14.83
C LEU A 85 4.98 -1.78 16.21
N LYS A 86 5.58 -2.94 16.51
CA LYS A 86 6.33 -3.15 17.75
C LYS A 86 7.57 -2.25 17.80
N ARG A 87 8.30 -2.12 16.68
CA ARG A 87 9.48 -1.25 16.57
C ARG A 87 9.15 0.22 16.78
N LEU A 88 8.01 0.67 16.26
CA LEU A 88 7.54 2.06 16.37
C LEU A 88 6.81 2.35 17.70
N GLY A 89 6.65 1.36 18.59
CA GLY A 89 5.91 1.53 19.85
C GLY A 89 4.41 1.82 19.64
N LEU A 90 3.86 1.52 18.46
CA LEU A 90 2.46 1.76 18.14
C LEU A 90 1.57 0.65 18.73
N SER A 91 0.36 1.02 19.16
CA SER A 91 -0.59 0.08 19.75
C SER A 91 -1.00 -1.02 18.76
N ARG A 92 -1.15 -2.27 19.23
CA ARG A 92 -1.64 -3.41 18.43
C ARG A 92 -3.02 -3.17 17.79
N ARG A 93 -3.79 -2.19 18.28
CA ARG A 93 -5.07 -1.76 17.68
C ARG A 93 -4.91 -1.32 16.21
N TRP A 94 -3.75 -0.76 15.85
CA TRP A 94 -3.45 -0.39 14.47
C TRP A 94 -3.34 -1.61 13.55
N LEU A 95 -2.83 -2.74 14.05
CA LEU A 95 -2.77 -3.99 13.28
C LEU A 95 -4.17 -4.46 12.89
N SER A 96 -5.13 -4.40 13.81
CA SER A 96 -6.52 -4.77 13.55
C SER A 96 -7.14 -3.91 12.45
N LEU A 97 -6.82 -2.61 12.38
CA LEU A 97 -7.27 -1.74 11.29
C LEU A 97 -6.70 -2.20 9.94
N TYR A 98 -5.40 -2.48 9.86
CA TYR A 98 -4.80 -2.94 8.59
C TYR A 98 -5.32 -4.30 8.15
N VAL A 99 -5.59 -5.21 9.09
CA VAL A 99 -6.25 -6.49 8.80
C VAL A 99 -7.63 -6.24 8.18
N VAL A 100 -8.46 -5.40 8.79
CA VAL A 100 -9.79 -5.05 8.26
C VAL A 100 -9.69 -4.41 6.87
N VAL A 101 -8.71 -3.53 6.64
CA VAL A 101 -8.50 -2.90 5.32
C VAL A 101 -8.04 -3.92 4.28
N THR A 102 -7.14 -4.85 4.63
CA THR A 102 -6.68 -5.90 3.71
C THR A 102 -7.83 -6.81 3.27
N PHE A 103 -8.71 -7.21 4.18
CA PHE A 103 -9.87 -8.07 3.84
C PHE A 103 -11.05 -7.30 3.25
N GLY A 104 -11.24 -6.04 3.63
CA GLY A 104 -12.35 -5.22 3.16
C GLY A 104 -12.10 -4.59 1.79
N ILE A 105 -10.88 -4.08 1.55
CA ILE A 105 -10.53 -3.35 0.33
C ILE A 105 -9.52 -4.13 -0.52
N GLY A 106 -8.51 -4.70 0.11
CA GLY A 106 -7.46 -5.47 -0.55
C GLY A 106 -6.06 -5.08 -0.10
N LEU A 107 -5.13 -6.02 -0.25
CA LEU A 107 -3.71 -5.84 0.11
C LEU A 107 -3.06 -4.66 -0.61
N SER A 108 -3.44 -4.43 -1.87
CA SER A 108 -2.94 -3.33 -2.72
C SER A 108 -3.24 -1.94 -2.15
N CYS A 109 -4.31 -1.80 -1.35
CA CYS A 109 -4.64 -0.56 -0.62
C CYS A 109 -4.01 -0.55 0.77
N ALA A 110 -4.08 -1.68 1.50
CA ALA A 110 -3.61 -1.78 2.88
C ALA A 110 -2.10 -1.52 3.02
N LEU A 111 -1.29 -2.09 2.11
CA LEU A 111 0.17 -1.96 2.13
C LEU A 111 0.66 -0.51 1.99
N PRO A 112 0.29 0.26 0.95
CA PRO A 112 0.73 1.65 0.83
C PRO A 112 0.17 2.52 1.95
N LEU A 113 -1.05 2.27 2.44
CA LEU A 113 -1.60 2.98 3.59
C LEU A 113 -0.77 2.75 4.86
N PHE A 114 -0.30 1.52 5.08
CA PHE A 114 0.61 1.19 6.17
C PHE A 114 1.93 1.93 6.04
N LEU A 115 2.53 1.93 4.86
CA LEU A 115 3.80 2.62 4.59
C LEU A 115 3.70 4.14 4.78
N TYR A 116 2.56 4.75 4.41
CA TYR A 116 2.29 6.17 4.69
C TYR A 116 2.32 6.49 6.19
N TRP A 117 1.66 5.68 7.01
CA TRP A 117 1.62 5.86 8.47
C TRP A 117 2.98 5.63 9.13
N ARG A 118 3.72 4.63 8.65
CA ARG A 118 5.11 4.38 9.06
C ARG A 118 5.99 5.61 8.81
N GLU A 119 5.94 6.17 7.61
CA GLU A 119 6.74 7.35 7.23
C GLU A 119 6.42 8.56 8.14
N ARG A 120 5.13 8.82 8.40
CA ARG A 120 4.71 9.90 9.32
C ARG A 120 5.21 9.70 10.74
N THR A 121 5.24 8.45 11.21
CA THR A 121 5.67 8.13 12.56
C THR A 121 7.18 8.33 12.70
N LEU A 122 7.95 7.90 11.71
CA LEU A 122 9.41 8.08 11.67
C LEU A 122 9.80 9.55 11.67
N GLU A 123 9.17 10.39 10.83
CA GLU A 123 9.43 11.84 10.85
C GLU A 123 9.15 12.44 12.24
N THR A 124 8.04 12.05 12.87
CA THR A 124 7.67 12.56 14.20
C THR A 124 8.69 12.17 15.27
N MET A 125 9.33 11.00 15.15
CA MET A 125 10.39 10.56 16.05
C MET A 125 11.68 11.36 15.87
N THR A 126 12.06 11.68 14.62
CA THR A 126 13.27 12.47 14.32
C THR A 126 13.21 13.89 14.86
N PHE A 127 12.03 14.53 14.92
CA PHE A 127 11.89 15.88 15.47
C PHE A 127 11.90 15.95 17.01
N LYS A 128 11.98 14.80 17.70
CA LYS A 128 11.94 14.71 19.16
C LYS A 128 13.33 14.53 19.80
N GLU A 129 14.37 14.34 18.99
CA GLU A 129 15.79 14.35 19.37
C GLU A 129 16.39 15.74 19.13
#